data_AF-A0A967DD14-F1
#
_entry.id   AF-A0A967DD14-F1
#
_cell.length_a   1.000
_cell.length_b   1.000
_cell.length_c   1.000
_cell.angle_alpha   90.00
_cell.angle_beta   90.00
_cell.angle_gamma   90.00
#
_symmetry.space_group_name_H-M   'P 1'
#
loop_
_entity.id
_entity.type
_entity.pdbx_description
1 polymer ?
#
loop_
_entity_poly.entity_id
_entity_poly.type
_entity_poly.pdbx_seq_one_letter_code
_entity_poly.pdbx_strand_id
1 'polypeptide(L)'
;MPSKALIQVAHDLHRREIFDREGIEGGEALSANWPNTMEHVRDLRDILVDRVLANSTDQMGDEFIEGYARFIEPYVLQVGEQKISADRIVLACGTRPVVPPAWADFGERILTSDTVFELEDLEGSVEVMVFPRTMQEHGPKLQDDAIVLVRGRTENDGDLPKMFAQDIEIVEDLSDNAPIRLRLSAENQKPERIDELKLILRAHPGDAPVELQLSDRQVLRLPDEFAVNSANGVVAELRVAFGPDSILV
;
A
#
# COMPACT_ATOMS: atom_id res chain seq x y z
N MET A 1 5.38 5.00 12.21
CA MET A 1 4.19 5.10 11.33
C MET A 1 3.33 3.87 11.57
N PRO A 2 2.00 4.02 11.64
CA PRO A 2 1.08 2.97 12.11
C PRO A 2 1.15 1.68 11.27
N SER A 3 1.27 1.80 9.95
CA SER A 3 1.40 0.64 9.05
C SER A 3 2.60 -0.26 9.40
N LYS A 4 3.77 0.33 9.66
CA LYS A 4 4.98 -0.43 10.01
C LYS A 4 4.91 -1.02 11.42
N ALA A 5 4.20 -0.38 12.34
CA ALA A 5 3.94 -0.95 13.67
C ALA A 5 3.06 -2.20 13.56
N LEU A 6 1.98 -2.14 12.78
CA LEU A 6 1.11 -3.30 12.56
C LEU A 6 1.83 -4.44 11.84
N ILE A 7 2.61 -4.13 10.79
CA ILE A 7 3.44 -5.13 10.07
C ILE A 7 4.43 -5.80 11.03
N GLN A 8 5.04 -5.04 11.94
CA GLN A 8 5.97 -5.61 12.92
C GLN A 8 5.26 -6.64 13.82
N VAL A 9 4.08 -6.31 14.35
CA VAL A 9 3.29 -7.25 15.16
C VAL A 9 2.90 -8.49 14.34
N ALA A 10 2.51 -8.32 13.08
CA ALA A 10 2.20 -9.42 12.18
C ALA A 10 3.41 -10.34 11.95
N HIS A 11 4.59 -9.76 11.71
CA HIS A 11 5.84 -10.52 11.58
C HIS A 11 6.18 -11.28 12.86
N ASP A 12 6.04 -10.64 14.03
CA ASP A 12 6.32 -11.26 15.32
C ASP A 12 5.38 -12.44 15.60
N LEU A 13 4.09 -12.30 15.28
CA LEU A 13 3.11 -13.39 15.41
C LEU A 13 3.38 -14.50 14.40
N HIS A 14 3.61 -14.19 13.13
CA HIS A 14 3.87 -15.20 12.09
C HIS A 14 5.14 -16.00 12.36
N ARG A 15 6.17 -15.36 12.95
CA ARG A 15 7.42 -16.03 13.33
C ARG A 15 7.23 -17.23 14.27
N ARG A 16 6.09 -17.32 14.96
CA ARG A 16 5.75 -18.49 15.80
C ARG A 16 5.78 -19.82 15.04
N GLU A 17 5.56 -19.80 13.72
CA GLU A 17 5.56 -20.99 12.86
C GLU A 17 6.94 -21.64 12.70
N ILE A 18 8.03 -20.91 12.95
CA ILE A 18 9.40 -21.45 12.83
C ILE A 18 10.05 -21.77 14.18
N PHE A 19 9.38 -21.48 15.30
CA PHE A 19 9.94 -21.62 16.65
C PHE A 19 10.38 -23.06 16.97
N ASP A 20 9.60 -24.06 16.57
CA ASP A 20 9.96 -25.48 16.79
C ASP A 20 11.30 -25.84 16.13
N ARG A 21 11.57 -25.29 14.94
CA ARG A 21 12.84 -25.50 14.23
C ARG A 21 14.01 -24.81 14.93
N GLU A 22 13.76 -23.72 15.63
CA GLU A 22 14.74 -22.98 16.43
C GLU A 22 14.91 -23.56 17.85
N GLY A 23 14.13 -24.59 18.22
CA GLY A 23 14.15 -25.20 19.55
C GLY A 23 13.40 -24.40 20.62
N ILE A 24 12.46 -23.54 20.20
CA ILE A 24 11.57 -22.76 21.07
C ILE A 24 10.20 -23.45 21.07
N GLU A 25 9.75 -23.89 22.24
CA GLU A 25 8.45 -24.56 22.39
C GLU A 25 7.32 -23.58 22.74
N GLY A 26 6.09 -23.91 22.35
CA GLY A 26 4.87 -23.16 22.74
C GLY A 26 4.40 -22.09 21.74
N GLY A 27 5.01 -22.00 20.55
CA GLY A 27 4.61 -21.04 19.51
C GLY A 27 3.17 -21.19 19.03
N GLU A 28 2.65 -22.43 18.95
CA GLU A 28 1.28 -22.72 18.52
C GLU A 28 0.20 -22.07 19.40
N ALA A 29 0.50 -21.87 20.70
CA ALA A 29 -0.43 -21.29 21.67
C ALA A 29 -0.46 -19.74 21.64
N LEU A 30 0.43 -19.10 20.88
CA LEU A 30 0.47 -17.65 20.76
C LEU A 30 -0.62 -17.15 19.81
N SER A 31 -1.36 -16.14 20.26
CA SER A 31 -2.36 -15.41 19.47
C SER A 31 -2.24 -13.91 19.74
N ALA A 32 -2.68 -13.11 18.77
CA ALA A 32 -2.82 -11.67 18.97
C ALA A 32 -4.10 -11.35 19.75
N ASN A 33 -3.98 -10.47 20.74
CA ASN A 33 -5.12 -9.72 21.24
C ASN A 33 -5.25 -8.47 20.35
N TRP A 34 -6.18 -8.49 19.39
CA TRP A 34 -6.29 -7.43 18.40
C TRP A 34 -6.67 -6.07 18.99
N PRO A 35 -7.58 -5.96 19.97
CA PRO A 35 -7.83 -4.69 20.67
C PRO A 35 -6.55 -4.04 21.22
N ASN A 36 -5.77 -4.79 22.00
CA ASN A 36 -4.51 -4.30 22.58
C ASN A 36 -3.45 -4.03 21.50
N THR A 37 -3.46 -4.80 20.40
CA THR A 37 -2.56 -4.59 19.27
C THR A 37 -2.86 -3.27 18.56
N MET A 38 -4.14 -2.98 18.32
CA MET A 38 -4.56 -1.73 17.67
C MET A 38 -4.35 -0.52 18.60
N GLU A 39 -4.53 -0.68 19.91
CA GLU A 39 -4.09 0.33 20.91
C GLU A 39 -2.58 0.60 20.80
N HIS A 40 -1.75 -0.45 20.82
CA HIS A 40 -0.30 -0.31 20.68
C HIS A 40 0.14 0.38 19.38
N VAL A 41 -0.51 0.07 18.25
CA VAL A 41 -0.24 0.71 16.96
C VAL A 41 -0.57 2.21 17.00
N ARG A 42 -1.69 2.59 17.64
CA ARG A 42 -2.12 3.98 17.81
C ARG A 42 -1.18 4.74 18.74
N ASP A 43 -0.77 4.14 19.86
CA ASP A 43 0.21 4.74 20.79
C ASP A 43 1.55 5.05 20.08
N LEU A 44 2.07 4.11 19.30
CA LEU A 44 3.30 4.32 18.54
C LEU A 44 3.17 5.38 17.46
N ARG A 45 2.00 5.51 16.83
CA ARG A 45 1.70 6.60 15.89
C ARG A 45 1.74 7.93 16.64
N ASP A 46 1.04 8.04 17.76
CA ASP A 46 0.86 9.29 18.50
C ASP A 46 2.19 9.79 19.05
N ILE A 47 3.01 8.91 19.64
CA ILE A 47 4.37 9.24 20.09
C ILE A 47 5.23 9.82 18.96
N LEU A 48 5.10 9.28 17.74
CA LEU A 48 5.87 9.75 16.59
C LEU A 48 5.34 11.09 16.08
N VAL A 49 4.01 11.27 16.05
CA VAL A 49 3.37 12.54 15.67
C VAL A 49 3.79 13.65 16.63
N ASP A 50 3.69 13.40 17.94
CA ASP A 50 4.09 14.35 18.98
C ASP A 50 5.56 14.76 18.82
N ARG A 51 6.43 13.80 18.53
CA ARG A 51 7.85 14.08 18.29
C ARG A 51 8.07 14.95 17.05
N VAL A 52 7.30 14.77 15.98
CA VAL A 52 7.41 15.62 14.80
C VAL A 52 6.92 17.03 15.11
N LEU A 53 5.75 17.18 15.73
CA LEU A 53 5.17 18.47 16.08
C LEU A 53 6.09 19.30 16.98
N ALA A 54 6.64 18.68 18.03
CA ALA A 54 7.57 19.33 18.96
C ALA A 54 8.86 19.83 18.29
N ASN A 55 9.26 19.23 17.16
CA ASN A 55 10.46 19.58 16.41
C ASN A 55 10.19 20.41 15.16
N SER A 56 8.93 20.70 14.82
CA SER A 56 8.57 21.49 13.65
C SER A 56 7.62 22.62 14.00
N THR A 57 6.34 22.30 14.19
CA THR A 57 5.24 23.25 14.19
C THR A 57 5.26 24.11 15.44
N ASP A 58 5.56 23.51 16.59
CA ASP A 58 5.58 24.20 17.88
C ASP A 58 6.68 25.27 17.96
N GLN A 59 7.70 25.19 17.10
CA GLN A 59 8.83 26.14 17.08
C GLN A 59 8.60 27.32 16.12
N MET A 60 7.52 27.30 15.34
CA MET A 60 7.26 28.30 14.29
C MET A 60 6.56 29.57 14.79
N GLY A 61 5.97 29.56 15.99
CA GLY A 61 5.31 30.74 16.57
C GLY A 61 4.33 31.40 15.60
N ASP A 62 4.50 32.70 15.34
CA ASP A 62 3.64 33.50 14.45
C ASP A 62 3.78 33.13 12.95
N GLU A 63 4.80 32.35 12.56
CA GLU A 63 4.96 31.87 11.18
C GLU A 63 4.05 30.67 10.88
N PHE A 64 3.56 29.97 11.91
CA PHE A 64 2.57 28.91 11.74
C PHE A 64 1.16 29.48 11.77
N ILE A 65 0.50 29.44 10.61
CA ILE A 65 -0.88 29.89 10.47
C ILE A 65 -1.76 28.66 10.32
N GLU A 66 -2.51 28.34 11.37
CA GLU A 66 -3.40 27.20 11.39
C GLU A 66 -4.64 27.46 10.52
N GLY A 67 -4.85 26.62 9.50
CA GLY A 67 -6.06 26.63 8.68
C GLY A 67 -5.83 26.18 7.25
N TYR A 68 -6.94 26.04 6.50
CA TYR A 68 -6.89 25.71 5.09
C TYR A 68 -6.58 26.94 4.24
N ALA A 69 -5.49 26.88 3.47
CA ALA A 69 -5.12 27.89 2.51
C ALA A 69 -5.82 27.68 1.16
N ARG A 70 -6.30 28.77 0.56
CA ARG A 70 -6.76 28.80 -0.84
C ARG A 70 -6.14 29.97 -1.59
N PHE A 71 -5.79 29.78 -2.86
CA PHE A 71 -5.40 30.89 -3.72
C PHE A 71 -6.63 31.76 -4.02
N ILE A 72 -6.51 33.06 -3.78
CA ILE A 72 -7.47 34.06 -4.25
C ILE A 72 -6.89 34.87 -5.41
N GLU A 73 -5.57 34.93 -5.52
CA GLU A 73 -4.79 35.54 -6.60
C GLU A 73 -3.47 34.74 -6.78
N PRO A 74 -2.69 34.88 -7.87
CA PRO A 74 -1.50 34.06 -8.13
C PRO A 74 -0.46 34.00 -7.01
N TYR A 75 -0.37 35.03 -6.17
CA TYR A 75 0.60 35.15 -5.08
C TYR A 75 -0.06 35.51 -3.74
N VAL A 76 -1.37 35.35 -3.64
CA VAL A 76 -2.14 35.69 -2.44
C VAL A 76 -2.99 34.50 -2.01
N LEU A 77 -2.72 34.01 -0.81
CA LEU A 77 -3.46 32.95 -0.14
C LEU A 77 -4.43 33.56 0.87
N GLN A 78 -5.59 32.94 1.02
CA GLN A 78 -6.50 33.20 2.12
C GLN A 78 -6.50 32.00 3.07
N VAL A 79 -6.29 32.28 4.36
CA VAL A 79 -6.36 31.31 5.47
C VAL A 79 -7.30 31.88 6.54
N GLY A 80 -8.49 31.30 6.68
CA GLY A 80 -9.56 31.90 7.47
C GLY A 80 -9.86 33.34 7.01
N GLU A 81 -9.75 34.30 7.92
CA GLU A 81 -9.93 35.74 7.63
C GLU A 81 -8.65 36.42 7.13
N GLN A 82 -7.49 35.78 7.28
CA GLN A 82 -6.20 36.37 6.94
C GLN A 82 -5.91 36.24 5.44
N LYS A 83 -5.25 37.27 4.89
CA LYS A 83 -4.69 37.26 3.53
C LYS A 83 -3.17 37.31 3.62
N ILE A 84 -2.51 36.38 2.94
CA ILE A 84 -1.08 36.20 2.97
C ILE A 84 -0.55 36.40 1.56
N SER A 85 0.30 37.41 1.37
CA SER A 85 1.00 37.66 0.11
C SER A 85 2.41 37.08 0.19
N ALA A 86 2.85 36.35 -0.84
CA ALA A 86 4.19 35.76 -0.87
C ALA A 86 4.79 35.77 -2.28
N ASP A 87 6.07 36.13 -2.39
CA ASP A 87 6.79 36.13 -3.67
C ASP A 87 6.98 34.71 -4.25
N ARG A 88 7.05 33.71 -3.37
CA ARG A 88 7.24 32.30 -3.70
C ARG A 88 6.34 31.45 -2.83
N ILE A 89 5.70 30.46 -3.44
CA ILE A 89 4.77 29.55 -2.76
C ILE A 89 5.18 28.11 -3.10
N VAL A 90 5.33 27.28 -2.07
CA VAL A 90 5.61 25.85 -2.18
C VAL A 90 4.33 25.09 -1.83
N LEU A 91 3.92 24.16 -2.69
CA LEU A 91 2.76 23.29 -2.44
C LEU A 91 3.23 21.97 -1.85
N ALA A 92 2.89 21.74 -0.59
CA ALA A 92 3.23 20.54 0.16
C ALA A 92 2.00 19.93 0.85
N CYS A 93 0.84 19.96 0.18
CA CYS A 93 -0.46 19.58 0.75
C CYS A 93 -0.67 18.06 0.95
N GLY A 94 0.33 17.24 0.63
CA GLY A 94 0.23 15.78 0.73
C GLY A 94 -0.77 15.17 -0.25
N THR A 95 -1.27 13.98 0.11
CA THR A 95 -2.26 13.20 -0.65
C THR A 95 -3.40 12.76 0.25
N ARG A 96 -4.54 12.41 -0.34
CA ARG A 96 -5.68 11.82 0.38
C ARG A 96 -6.33 10.70 -0.45
N PRO A 97 -6.94 9.70 0.20
CA PRO A 97 -7.73 8.68 -0.48
C PRO A 97 -8.84 9.28 -1.34
N VAL A 98 -9.11 8.66 -2.49
CA VAL A 98 -10.23 9.04 -3.35
C VAL A 98 -11.28 7.94 -3.27
N VAL A 99 -12.44 8.27 -2.68
CA VAL A 99 -13.62 7.41 -2.69
C VAL A 99 -14.52 7.83 -3.85
N PRO A 100 -14.79 6.94 -4.83
CA PRO A 100 -15.68 7.27 -5.95
C PRO A 100 -17.08 7.66 -5.47
N PRO A 101 -17.75 8.67 -6.08
CA PRO A 101 -19.09 9.10 -5.65
C PRO A 101 -20.14 7.98 -5.63
N ALA A 102 -20.03 7.01 -6.54
CA ALA A 102 -20.90 5.84 -6.59
C ALA A 102 -20.82 4.95 -5.34
N TRP A 103 -19.79 5.12 -4.50
CA TRP A 103 -19.55 4.33 -3.30
C TRP A 103 -19.96 5.09 -2.02
N ALA A 104 -20.48 6.31 -2.13
CA ALA A 104 -20.87 7.12 -0.98
C ALA A 104 -21.90 6.42 -0.07
N ASP A 105 -22.78 5.60 -0.65
CA ASP A 105 -23.81 4.83 0.09
C ASP A 105 -23.22 3.79 1.06
N PHE A 106 -21.95 3.40 0.90
CA PHE A 106 -21.28 2.52 1.85
C PHE A 106 -20.87 3.25 3.14
N GLY A 107 -20.72 4.58 3.11
CA GLY A 107 -20.49 5.43 4.28
C GLY A 107 -19.26 5.01 5.10
N GLU A 108 -19.44 4.93 6.41
CA GLU A 108 -18.38 4.56 7.39
C GLU A 108 -17.85 3.13 7.21
N ARG A 109 -18.50 2.30 6.39
CA ARG A 109 -18.03 0.94 6.07
C ARG A 109 -16.86 0.94 5.08
N ILE A 110 -16.52 2.09 4.49
CA ILE A 110 -15.33 2.23 3.65
C ILE A 110 -14.13 2.53 4.55
N LEU A 111 -13.20 1.59 4.60
CA LEU A 111 -11.90 1.80 5.21
C LEU A 111 -10.93 2.40 4.19
N THR A 112 -10.19 3.41 4.61
CA THR A 112 -9.15 4.06 3.81
C THR A 112 -7.83 4.07 4.59
N SER A 113 -6.74 4.56 4.00
CA SER A 113 -5.48 4.77 4.72
C SER A 113 -5.65 5.70 5.94
N ASP A 114 -6.69 6.53 5.96
CA ASP A 114 -6.95 7.50 7.01
C ASP A 114 -7.76 6.89 8.16
N THR A 115 -8.51 5.80 7.93
CA THR A 115 -9.43 5.22 8.93
C THR A 115 -9.07 3.81 9.37
N VAL A 116 -8.32 3.04 8.57
CA VAL A 116 -8.02 1.62 8.86
C VAL A 116 -7.27 1.43 10.18
N PHE A 117 -6.43 2.37 10.59
CA PHE A 117 -5.67 2.30 11.84
C PHE A 117 -6.44 2.81 13.06
N GLU A 118 -7.64 3.35 12.86
CA GLU A 118 -8.55 3.75 13.95
C GLU A 118 -9.50 2.62 14.38
N LEU A 119 -9.50 1.49 13.65
CA LEU A 119 -10.28 0.31 14.02
C LEU A 119 -9.98 -0.13 15.46
N GLU A 120 -11.02 -0.57 16.17
CA GLU A 120 -10.89 -1.07 17.54
C GLU A 120 -10.14 -2.42 17.57
N ASP A 121 -10.41 -3.29 16.59
CA ASP A 121 -9.77 -4.59 16.42
C ASP A 121 -9.76 -5.02 14.93
N LEU A 122 -9.21 -6.22 14.68
CA LEU A 122 -9.19 -6.88 13.37
C LEU A 122 -9.91 -8.25 13.43
N GLU A 123 -10.80 -8.46 14.42
CA GLU A 123 -11.50 -9.73 14.65
C GLU A 123 -12.72 -9.92 13.74
N GLY A 124 -13.08 -8.89 12.98
CA GLY A 124 -14.13 -8.96 11.96
C GLY A 124 -13.85 -10.08 10.95
N SER A 125 -14.76 -11.06 10.91
CA SER A 125 -14.74 -12.12 9.92
C SER A 125 -16.10 -12.25 9.24
N VAL A 126 -16.11 -12.73 8.00
CA VAL A 126 -17.32 -12.98 7.22
C VAL A 126 -17.22 -14.39 6.65
N GLU A 127 -18.28 -15.18 6.82
CA GLU A 127 -18.34 -16.50 6.20
C GLU A 127 -18.51 -16.35 4.70
N VAL A 128 -17.57 -16.90 3.92
CA VAL A 128 -17.62 -16.88 2.45
C VAL A 128 -17.97 -18.27 1.94
N MET A 129 -19.21 -18.44 1.46
CA MET A 129 -19.67 -19.66 0.80
C MET A 129 -19.22 -19.69 -0.67
N VAL A 130 -18.40 -20.68 -1.01
CA VAL A 130 -17.89 -20.91 -2.37
C VAL A 130 -18.67 -22.06 -3.01
N PHE A 131 -19.42 -21.77 -4.07
CA PHE A 131 -20.19 -22.80 -4.78
C PHE A 131 -19.26 -23.78 -5.52
N PRO A 132 -19.69 -25.05 -5.73
CA PRO A 132 -18.86 -26.09 -6.35
C PRO A 132 -18.21 -25.71 -7.68
N ARG A 133 -18.89 -24.90 -8.50
CA ARG A 133 -18.35 -24.41 -9.76
C ARG A 133 -17.13 -23.50 -9.55
N THR A 134 -17.25 -22.50 -8.67
CA THR A 134 -16.15 -21.59 -8.32
C THR A 134 -15.03 -22.35 -7.60
N MET A 135 -15.37 -23.33 -6.76
CA MET A 135 -14.37 -24.16 -6.08
C MET A 135 -13.59 -25.06 -7.05
N GLN A 136 -14.21 -25.57 -8.12
CA GLN A 136 -13.49 -26.34 -9.14
C GLN A 136 -12.48 -25.49 -9.91
N GLU A 137 -12.82 -24.22 -10.16
CA GLU A 137 -12.00 -23.31 -10.95
C GLU A 137 -10.86 -22.67 -10.14
N HIS A 138 -11.14 -22.26 -8.91
CA HIS A 138 -10.19 -21.50 -8.08
C HIS A 138 -9.65 -22.29 -6.87
N GLY A 139 -10.33 -23.34 -6.44
CA GLY A 139 -9.99 -24.11 -5.24
C GLY A 139 -8.56 -24.64 -5.18
N PRO A 140 -7.97 -25.18 -6.27
CA PRO A 140 -6.57 -25.62 -6.27
C PRO A 140 -5.55 -24.50 -6.03
N LYS A 141 -5.95 -23.25 -6.22
CA LYS A 141 -5.09 -22.09 -6.04
C LYS A 141 -5.21 -21.48 -4.64
N LEU A 142 -6.28 -21.80 -3.91
CA LEU A 142 -6.48 -21.33 -2.53
C LEU A 142 -5.55 -22.08 -1.59
N GLN A 143 -4.74 -21.33 -0.85
CA GLN A 143 -3.86 -21.82 0.18
C GLN A 143 -4.16 -21.06 1.48
N ASP A 144 -3.85 -21.68 2.62
CA ASP A 144 -3.89 -20.97 3.89
C ASP A 144 -2.99 -19.73 3.80
N ASP A 145 -3.45 -18.62 4.39
CA ASP A 145 -2.81 -17.29 4.35
C ASP A 145 -2.71 -16.61 2.96
N ALA A 146 -3.30 -17.19 1.91
CA ALA A 146 -3.39 -16.52 0.62
C ALA A 146 -4.31 -15.29 0.70
N ILE A 147 -3.81 -14.12 0.30
CA ILE A 147 -4.65 -12.92 0.15
C ILE A 147 -5.46 -13.06 -1.13
N VAL A 148 -6.77 -12.91 -1.02
CA VAL A 148 -7.71 -13.09 -2.12
C VAL A 148 -8.67 -11.91 -2.22
N LEU A 149 -8.98 -11.53 -3.45
CA LEU A 149 -10.09 -10.64 -3.76
C LEU A 149 -11.33 -11.49 -4.05
N VAL A 150 -12.36 -11.38 -3.23
CA VAL A 150 -13.62 -12.11 -3.40
C VAL A 150 -14.69 -11.17 -3.94
N ARG A 151 -15.29 -11.53 -5.08
CA ARG A 151 -16.47 -10.85 -5.62
C ARG A 151 -17.69 -11.72 -5.38
N GLY A 152 -18.76 -11.13 -4.85
CA GLY A 152 -19.91 -11.92 -4.44
C GLY A 152 -21.13 -11.11 -4.06
N ARG A 153 -22.17 -11.82 -3.63
CA ARG A 153 -23.37 -11.23 -3.04
C ARG A 153 -23.36 -11.46 -1.53
N THR A 154 -23.73 -10.44 -0.77
CA THR A 154 -23.88 -10.54 0.68
C THR A 154 -25.34 -10.75 1.03
N GLU A 155 -25.62 -11.68 1.93
CA GLU A 155 -26.94 -11.87 2.53
C GLU A 155 -26.85 -11.54 4.02
N ASN A 156 -27.81 -10.73 4.49
CA ASN A 156 -27.89 -10.33 5.88
C ASN A 156 -29.33 -10.61 6.35
N ASP A 157 -29.52 -11.81 6.90
CA ASP A 157 -30.82 -12.29 7.41
C ASP A 157 -30.92 -12.13 8.95
N GLY A 158 -30.18 -11.17 9.52
CA GLY A 158 -30.21 -10.85 10.95
C GLY A 158 -29.22 -11.64 11.84
N ASP A 159 -28.39 -12.49 11.25
CA ASP A 159 -27.29 -13.22 11.91
C ASP A 159 -25.92 -12.67 11.41
N LEU A 160 -24.80 -13.38 11.64
CA LEU A 160 -23.51 -13.00 11.02
C LEU A 160 -23.64 -12.89 9.49
N PRO A 161 -23.11 -11.82 8.86
CA PRO A 161 -23.23 -11.62 7.43
C PRO A 161 -22.58 -12.77 6.66
N LYS A 162 -23.27 -13.27 5.62
CA LYS A 162 -22.77 -14.32 4.74
C LYS A 162 -22.48 -13.76 3.37
N MET A 163 -21.36 -14.16 2.79
CA MET A 163 -20.99 -13.81 1.43
C MET A 163 -21.01 -15.04 0.54
N PHE A 164 -21.67 -14.95 -0.60
CA PHE A 164 -21.63 -15.98 -1.63
C PHE A 164 -20.61 -15.57 -2.69
N ALA A 165 -19.48 -16.29 -2.74
CA ALA A 165 -18.44 -16.04 -3.72
C ALA A 165 -18.96 -16.39 -5.12
N GLN A 166 -18.95 -15.39 -5.99
CA GLN A 166 -19.20 -15.55 -7.42
C GLN A 166 -17.89 -15.74 -8.18
N ASP A 167 -16.83 -15.05 -7.74
CA ASP A 167 -15.50 -15.08 -8.31
C ASP A 167 -14.45 -14.89 -7.21
N ILE A 168 -13.28 -15.51 -7.37
CA ILE A 168 -12.17 -15.42 -6.43
C ILE A 168 -10.88 -15.22 -7.20
N GLU A 169 -10.29 -14.05 -7.05
CA GLU A 169 -8.98 -13.73 -7.61
C GLU A 169 -7.94 -13.81 -6.49
N ILE A 170 -6.87 -14.57 -6.71
CA ILE A 170 -5.76 -14.57 -5.78
C ILE A 170 -4.96 -13.32 -6.06
N VAL A 171 -4.70 -12.56 -5.01
CA VAL A 171 -3.75 -11.46 -5.08
C VAL A 171 -2.37 -12.10 -5.06
N GLU A 172 -1.90 -12.50 -6.24
CA GLU A 172 -0.52 -12.93 -6.43
C GLU A 172 0.40 -11.72 -6.25
N ASP A 173 1.61 -11.98 -5.73
CA ASP A 173 2.72 -11.03 -5.65
C ASP A 173 2.49 -9.76 -4.82
N LEU A 174 2.26 -9.96 -3.51
CA LEU A 174 2.65 -8.99 -2.48
C LEU A 174 4.10 -9.19 -2.01
N SER A 175 4.85 -10.05 -2.71
CA SER A 175 6.24 -10.33 -2.38
C SER A 175 7.15 -9.19 -2.86
N ASP A 176 8.12 -8.80 -2.03
CA ASP A 176 9.19 -7.85 -2.44
C ASP A 176 10.03 -8.40 -3.62
N ASN A 177 9.76 -9.63 -4.08
CA ASN A 177 10.54 -10.38 -5.08
C ASN A 177 9.78 -10.62 -6.40
N ALA A 178 8.57 -10.06 -6.54
CA ALA A 178 7.76 -10.11 -7.76
C ALA A 178 8.51 -9.51 -8.97
N PRO A 179 8.51 -10.15 -10.16
CA PRO A 179 9.19 -9.59 -11.33
C PRO A 179 8.60 -8.22 -11.73
N ILE A 180 9.45 -7.19 -11.79
CA ILE A 180 9.04 -5.88 -12.30
C ILE A 180 9.02 -5.94 -13.83
N ARG A 181 7.83 -5.85 -14.42
CA ARG A 181 7.66 -5.83 -15.87
C ARG A 181 7.51 -4.41 -16.39
N LEU A 182 8.46 -3.98 -17.23
CA LEU A 182 8.52 -2.66 -17.86
C LEU A 182 8.21 -2.76 -19.36
N ARG A 183 7.10 -2.16 -19.80
CA ARG A 183 6.79 -1.94 -21.21
C ARG A 183 7.54 -0.74 -21.76
N LEU A 184 8.38 -0.99 -22.76
CA LEU A 184 9.14 0.06 -23.44
C LEU A 184 8.53 0.37 -24.81
N SER A 185 8.06 1.61 -24.97
CA SER A 185 7.70 2.14 -26.29
C SER A 185 8.92 2.21 -27.21
N ALA A 186 8.71 2.28 -28.54
CA ALA A 186 9.81 2.40 -29.49
C ALA A 186 10.73 3.60 -29.22
N GLU A 187 10.19 4.70 -28.66
CA GLU A 187 10.98 5.88 -28.28
C GLU A 187 11.88 5.63 -27.08
N ASN A 188 11.46 4.77 -26.16
CA ASN A 188 12.20 4.40 -24.95
C ASN A 188 13.20 3.25 -25.17
N GLN A 189 13.25 2.69 -26.38
CA GLN A 189 14.24 1.65 -26.76
C GLN A 189 15.54 2.24 -27.34
N LYS A 190 15.68 3.57 -27.37
CA LYS A 190 16.89 4.26 -27.84
C LYS A 190 18.07 4.05 -26.87
N PRO A 191 19.32 4.01 -27.36
CA PRO A 191 20.50 3.73 -26.52
C PRO A 191 20.60 4.60 -25.27
N GLU A 192 20.34 5.91 -25.40
CA GLU A 192 20.44 6.86 -24.28
C GLU A 192 19.43 6.55 -23.17
N ARG A 193 18.24 6.06 -23.57
CA ARG A 193 17.14 5.69 -22.65
C ARG A 193 17.41 4.36 -21.97
N ILE A 194 18.05 3.44 -22.67
CA ILE A 194 18.49 2.16 -22.09
C ILE A 194 19.62 2.37 -21.08
N ASP A 195 20.51 3.34 -21.31
CA ASP A 195 21.57 3.66 -20.34
C ASP A 195 21.00 4.33 -19.08
N GLU A 196 20.00 5.21 -19.23
CA GLU A 196 19.23 5.76 -18.11
C GLU A 196 18.51 4.66 -17.31
N LEU A 197 17.87 3.70 -17.99
CA LEU A 197 17.23 2.55 -17.35
C LEU A 197 18.22 1.76 -16.49
N LYS A 198 19.38 1.40 -17.06
CA LYS A 198 20.42 0.66 -16.33
C LYS A 198 20.91 1.41 -15.09
N LEU A 199 20.99 2.74 -15.17
CA LEU A 199 21.42 3.58 -14.06
C LEU A 199 20.40 3.53 -12.91
N ILE A 200 19.10 3.66 -13.24
CA ILE A 200 18.02 3.55 -12.27
C ILE A 200 18.02 2.16 -11.62
N LEU A 201 18.05 1.08 -12.40
CA LEU A 201 18.01 -0.28 -11.84
C LEU A 201 19.20 -0.56 -10.91
N ARG A 202 20.41 -0.12 -11.28
CA ARG A 202 21.62 -0.30 -10.45
C ARG A 202 21.63 0.56 -9.18
N ALA A 203 20.87 1.65 -9.14
CA ALA A 203 20.70 2.46 -7.94
C ALA A 203 19.82 1.77 -6.88
N HIS A 204 19.06 0.74 -7.29
CA HIS A 204 18.05 0.08 -6.46
C HIS A 204 18.23 -1.45 -6.39
N PRO A 205 19.40 -1.98 -6.01
CA PRO A 205 19.64 -3.43 -6.03
C PRO A 205 18.71 -4.19 -5.07
N GLY A 206 18.26 -5.37 -5.50
CA GLY A 206 17.45 -6.29 -4.70
C GLY A 206 17.25 -7.62 -5.42
N ASP A 207 16.26 -8.39 -4.98
CA ASP A 207 16.07 -9.75 -5.47
C ASP A 207 15.05 -9.84 -6.63
N ALA A 208 14.21 -8.81 -6.80
CA ALA A 208 13.10 -8.81 -7.75
C ALA A 208 13.61 -8.79 -9.20
N PRO A 209 13.31 -9.81 -10.02
CA PRO A 209 13.74 -9.84 -11.43
C PRO A 209 13.13 -8.69 -12.24
N VAL A 210 13.83 -8.21 -13.27
CA VAL A 210 13.30 -7.19 -14.19
C VAL A 210 13.05 -7.78 -15.57
N GLU A 211 11.86 -7.54 -16.11
CA GLU A 211 11.45 -7.99 -17.44
C GLU A 211 11.09 -6.80 -18.33
N LEU A 212 11.67 -6.71 -19.53
CA LEU A 212 11.37 -5.68 -20.51
C LEU A 212 10.42 -6.22 -21.58
N GLN A 213 9.20 -5.68 -21.65
CA GLN A 213 8.28 -5.93 -22.76
C GLN A 213 8.55 -4.92 -23.90
N LEU A 214 9.16 -5.39 -24.98
CA LEU A 214 9.49 -4.56 -26.16
C LEU A 214 8.34 -4.48 -27.18
N SER A 215 7.46 -5.47 -27.16
CA SER A 215 6.20 -5.51 -27.94
C SER A 215 5.24 -6.53 -27.30
N ASP A 216 4.01 -6.63 -27.81
CA ASP A 216 3.01 -7.60 -27.31
C ASP A 216 3.49 -9.06 -27.33
N ARG A 217 4.52 -9.39 -28.12
CA ARG A 217 5.05 -10.74 -28.28
C ARG A 217 6.49 -10.93 -27.83
N GLN A 218 7.15 -9.86 -27.37
CA GLN A 218 8.58 -9.91 -27.02
C GLN A 218 8.79 -9.40 -25.60
N VAL A 219 9.22 -10.32 -24.73
CA VAL A 219 9.63 -10.05 -23.35
C VAL A 219 11.07 -10.51 -23.17
N LEU A 220 11.91 -9.66 -22.60
CA LEU A 220 13.31 -9.95 -22.26
C LEU A 220 13.49 -9.89 -20.76
N ARG A 221 13.90 -11.00 -20.14
CA ARG A 221 14.35 -10.98 -18.74
C ARG A 221 15.78 -10.47 -18.68
N LEU A 222 16.02 -9.46 -17.84
CA LEU A 222 17.36 -8.94 -17.61
C LEU A 222 18.17 -9.89 -16.70
N PRO A 223 19.51 -9.89 -16.80
CA PRO A 223 20.36 -10.63 -15.87
C PRO A 223 20.16 -10.17 -14.42
N ASP A 224 20.44 -11.06 -13.46
CA ASP A 224 20.23 -10.81 -12.03
C ASP A 224 21.02 -9.60 -11.48
N GLU A 225 22.07 -9.13 -12.17
CA GLU A 225 22.76 -7.88 -11.83
C GLU A 225 21.89 -6.62 -11.93
N PHE A 226 20.73 -6.74 -12.58
CA PHE A 226 19.71 -5.70 -12.70
C PHE A 226 18.44 -6.03 -11.90
N ALA A 227 18.48 -7.04 -11.02
CA ALA A 227 17.40 -7.28 -10.07
C ALA A 227 17.33 -6.13 -9.06
N VAL A 228 16.11 -5.80 -8.64
CA VAL A 228 15.84 -4.59 -7.85
C VAL A 228 15.02 -4.87 -6.61
N ASN A 229 15.03 -3.96 -5.66
CA ASN A 229 14.12 -4.01 -4.52
C ASN A 229 12.83 -3.27 -4.87
N SER A 230 11.71 -3.96 -5.03
CA SER A 230 10.44 -3.33 -5.44
C SER A 230 9.86 -2.37 -4.38
N ALA A 231 10.26 -2.52 -3.11
CA ALA A 231 9.78 -1.70 -1.99
C ALA A 231 10.55 -0.39 -1.77
N ASN A 232 11.67 -0.15 -2.47
CA ASN A 232 12.55 1.00 -2.22
C ASN A 232 12.31 2.22 -3.15
N GLY A 233 11.21 2.24 -3.88
CA GLY A 233 10.82 3.39 -4.72
C GLY A 233 11.27 3.32 -6.18
N VAL A 234 11.97 2.26 -6.61
CA VAL A 234 12.39 2.05 -8.01
C VAL A 234 11.21 2.18 -9.01
N VAL A 235 10.02 1.68 -8.64
CA VAL A 235 8.82 1.75 -9.49
C VAL A 235 8.40 3.20 -9.77
N ALA A 236 8.52 4.09 -8.78
CA ALA A 236 8.18 5.49 -8.94
C ALA A 236 9.16 6.19 -9.90
N GLU A 237 10.46 5.92 -9.74
CA GLU A 237 11.49 6.49 -10.60
C GLU A 237 11.37 6.00 -12.05
N LEU A 238 11.09 4.70 -12.24
CA LEU A 238 10.80 4.14 -13.56
C LEU A 238 9.56 4.78 -14.21
N ARG A 239 8.50 5.06 -13.44
CA ARG A 239 7.31 5.75 -13.96
C ARG A 239 7.60 7.20 -14.35
N VAL A 240 8.43 7.92 -13.59
CA VAL A 240 8.85 9.28 -13.93
C VAL A 240 9.69 9.28 -15.20
N ALA A 241 10.66 8.36 -15.29
CA ALA A 241 11.57 8.30 -16.41
C ALA A 241 10.86 7.81 -17.68
N PHE A 242 10.10 6.71 -17.63
CA PHE A 242 9.58 5.99 -18.80
C PHE A 242 8.07 6.15 -19.05
N GLY A 243 7.37 6.84 -18.16
CA GLY A 243 5.94 7.12 -18.24
C GLY A 243 5.09 6.26 -17.28
N PRO A 244 3.91 6.73 -16.88
CA PRO A 244 3.08 6.06 -15.86
C PRO A 244 2.61 4.66 -16.28
N ASP A 245 2.34 4.46 -17.57
CA ASP A 245 1.85 3.20 -18.14
C ASP A 245 2.99 2.22 -18.51
N SER A 246 4.24 2.57 -18.20
CA SER A 246 5.40 1.72 -18.50
C SER A 246 5.50 0.53 -17.57
N ILE A 247 4.94 0.59 -16.35
CA ILE A 247 4.96 -0.53 -15.41
C ILE A 247 3.70 -1.36 -15.57
N LEU A 248 3.87 -2.65 -15.82
CA LEU A 248 2.80 -3.63 -15.86
C LEU A 248 2.77 -4.31 -14.49
N VAL A 249 1.78 -3.92 -13.70
CA VAL A 249 1.40 -4.60 -12.45
C VAL A 249 0.55 -5.81 -12.85
#